data_AF-A0A0R3W055-F1
#
_entry.id   AF-A0A0R3W055-F1
#
_cell.length_a   1.000
_cell.length_b   1.000
_cell.length_c   1.000
_cell.angle_alpha   90.00
_cell.angle_beta   90.00
_cell.angle_gamma   90.00
#
_symmetry.space_group_name_H-M   'P 1'
#
loop_
_entity.id
_entity.type
_entity.pdbx_description
1 polymer ?
#
loop_
_entity_poly.entity_id
_entity_poly.type
_entity_poly.pdbx_seq_one_letter_code
_entity_poly.pdbx_strand_id
1 'polypeptide(L)'
;MTDASVYLLMAVTFYHGIVMVGRGTTDPGEVVLVVLAMLYAGATVGQAFQEFDHFNFAVTAAGEIFPIIDRIPPIDKMPNDKKIRLSFLRCDIVFEDVSFSYPTRPNVLVLDHFSWHLRPGQNLAIVGASGSGKSTLI
;
A
#
# COMPACT_ATOMS: atom_id res chain seq x y z
N MET A 1 2.37 -31.44 -17.53
CA MET A 1 1.39 -31.73 -18.61
C MET A 1 1.79 -31.08 -19.94
N THR A 2 3.07 -30.84 -20.22
CA THR A 2 3.48 -29.82 -21.21
C THR A 2 4.00 -30.41 -22.52
N ASP A 3 4.95 -31.33 -22.49
CA ASP A 3 5.72 -31.65 -23.70
C ASP A 3 4.89 -32.46 -24.72
N ALA A 4 4.15 -33.46 -24.25
CA ALA A 4 3.25 -34.25 -25.09
C ALA A 4 2.17 -33.39 -25.78
N SER A 5 1.66 -32.36 -25.09
CA SER A 5 0.64 -31.47 -25.65
C SER A 5 1.19 -30.58 -26.77
N VAL A 6 2.43 -30.11 -26.61
CA VAL A 6 3.11 -29.29 -27.63
C VAL A 6 3.42 -30.13 -28.87
N TYR A 7 3.91 -31.36 -28.70
CA TYR A 7 4.15 -32.25 -29.84
C TYR A 7 2.85 -32.63 -30.56
N LEU A 8 1.75 -32.85 -29.83
CA LEU A 8 0.46 -33.18 -30.43
C LEU A 8 -0.12 -31.99 -31.22
N LEU A 9 -0.02 -30.77 -30.67
CA LEU A 9 -0.40 -29.55 -31.37
C LEU A 9 0.44 -29.37 -32.65
N MET A 10 1.75 -29.56 -32.55
CA MET A 10 2.66 -29.45 -33.69
C MET A 10 2.35 -30.48 -34.78
N ALA A 11 2.08 -31.73 -34.39
CA ALA A 11 1.69 -32.80 -35.31
C ALA A 11 0.38 -32.48 -36.04
N VAL A 12 -0.62 -31.94 -35.34
CA VAL A 12 -1.90 -31.53 -35.94
C VAL A 12 -1.70 -30.36 -36.91
N THR A 13 -0.92 -29.35 -36.54
CA THR A 13 -0.64 -28.19 -37.40
C THR A 13 0.09 -28.60 -38.67
N PHE A 14 1.12 -29.45 -38.57
CA PHE A 14 1.82 -29.97 -39.75
C PHE A 14 0.93 -30.86 -40.62
N TYR A 15 0.13 -31.76 -40.03
CA TYR A 15 -0.80 -32.60 -40.78
C TYR A 15 -1.77 -31.75 -41.60
N HIS A 16 -2.38 -30.74 -40.99
CA HIS A 16 -3.30 -29.85 -41.67
C HIS A 16 -2.59 -29.02 -42.75
N GLY A 17 -1.38 -28.52 -42.47
CA GLY A 17 -0.55 -27.80 -43.44
C GLY A 17 -0.22 -28.66 -44.67
N ILE A 18 0.16 -29.92 -44.50
CA ILE A 18 0.44 -30.85 -45.60
C ILE A 18 -0.81 -31.08 -46.46
N VAL A 19 -2.00 -31.22 -45.85
CA VAL A 19 -3.26 -31.36 -46.59
C VAL A 19 -3.57 -30.11 -47.42
N MET A 20 -3.30 -28.92 -46.91
CA MET A 20 -3.49 -27.65 -47.63
C MET A 20 -2.52 -27.49 -48.80
N VAL A 21 -1.25 -27.85 -48.59
CA VAL A 21 -0.24 -27.89 -49.66
C VAL A 21 -0.66 -28.86 -50.77
N GLY A 22 -1.16 -30.05 -50.41
CA GLY A 22 -1.65 -31.04 -51.38
C GLY A 22 -2.88 -30.59 -52.18
N ARG A 23 -3.62 -29.59 -51.70
CA ARG A 23 -4.76 -28.95 -52.41
C ARG A 23 -4.34 -27.72 -53.23
N GLY A 24 -3.06 -27.33 -53.19
CA GLY A 24 -2.54 -26.15 -53.89
C GLY A 24 -3.00 -24.81 -53.28
N THR A 25 -3.49 -24.80 -52.04
CA THR A 25 -4.01 -23.59 -51.39
C THR A 25 -2.95 -22.79 -50.62
N THR A 26 -1.78 -23.38 -50.38
CA THR A 26 -0.73 -22.84 -49.48
C THR A 26 0.64 -23.36 -49.93
N ASP A 27 1.69 -22.55 -49.76
CA ASP A 27 3.07 -22.96 -50.02
C ASP A 27 3.69 -23.69 -48.81
N PRO A 28 4.56 -24.70 -49.00
CA PRO A 28 5.24 -25.36 -47.89
C PRO A 28 6.01 -24.41 -46.96
N GLY A 29 6.55 -23.32 -47.49
CA GLY A 29 7.24 -22.30 -46.70
C GLY A 29 6.32 -21.58 -45.72
N GLU A 30 5.06 -21.34 -46.10
CA GLU A 30 4.07 -20.71 -45.23
C GLU A 30 3.70 -21.59 -44.03
N VAL A 31 3.62 -22.91 -44.25
CA VAL A 31 3.35 -23.88 -43.16
C VAL A 31 4.47 -23.85 -42.12
N VAL A 32 5.73 -23.84 -42.58
CA VAL A 32 6.91 -23.76 -41.70
C VAL A 32 6.93 -22.41 -40.95
N LEU A 33 6.61 -21.32 -41.64
CA LEU A 33 6.53 -19.99 -41.05
C LEU A 33 5.49 -19.93 -39.92
N VAL A 34 4.29 -20.47 -40.14
CA VAL A 34 3.21 -20.49 -39.13
C VAL A 34 3.63 -21.28 -37.89
N VAL A 35 4.24 -22.45 -38.06
CA VAL A 35 4.71 -23.28 -36.94
C VAL A 35 5.78 -22.53 -36.14
N LEU A 36 6.75 -21.91 -36.82
CA LEU A 36 7.81 -21.16 -36.16
C LEU A 36 7.23 -19.94 -35.40
N ALA A 37 6.30 -19.22 -36.02
CA ALA A 37 5.62 -18.08 -35.41
C ALA A 37 4.84 -18.48 -34.15
N MET A 38 4.12 -19.62 -34.18
CA MET A 38 3.40 -20.14 -33.02
C MET A 38 4.34 -20.47 -31.85
N LEU A 39 5.50 -21.09 -32.13
CA LEU A 39 6.48 -21.42 -31.09
C LEU A 39 7.06 -20.17 -30.43
N TYR A 40 7.43 -19.15 -31.23
CA TYR A 40 7.92 -17.87 -30.71
C TYR A 40 6.85 -17.12 -29.92
N ALA A 41 5.61 -17.07 -30.42
CA ALA A 41 4.50 -16.44 -29.70
C ALA A 41 4.23 -17.13 -28.37
N GLY A 42 4.20 -18.47 -28.34
CA GLY A 42 4.03 -19.24 -27.10
C GLY A 42 5.14 -18.97 -26.08
N ALA A 43 6.40 -18.94 -26.53
CA ALA A 43 7.55 -18.69 -25.66
C ALA A 43 7.52 -17.26 -25.05
N THR A 44 7.21 -16.25 -25.86
CA THR A 44 7.14 -14.84 -25.41
C THR A 44 5.99 -14.60 -24.43
N VAL A 45 4.82 -15.18 -24.70
CA VAL A 45 3.68 -15.16 -23.76
C VAL A 45 4.05 -15.87 -22.45
N GLY A 46 4.72 -17.02 -22.53
CA GLY A 46 5.19 -17.74 -21.34
C GLY A 46 6.13 -16.91 -20.48
N GLN A 47 7.07 -16.18 -21.09
CA GLN A 47 7.95 -15.26 -20.35
C GLN A 47 7.19 -14.09 -19.73
N ALA A 48 6.22 -13.50 -20.43
CA ALA A 48 5.38 -12.43 -19.85
C ALA A 48 4.58 -12.92 -18.63
N PHE A 49 4.15 -14.18 -18.62
CA PHE A 49 3.49 -14.78 -17.46
C PHE A 49 4.42 -14.93 -16.25
N GLN A 50 5.74 -15.06 -16.43
CA GLN A 50 6.68 -15.15 -15.31
C GLN A 50 6.78 -13.81 -14.54
N GLU A 51 6.55 -12.68 -15.21
CA GLU A 51 6.51 -11.35 -14.59
C GLU A 51 5.22 -11.08 -13.81
N PHE A 52 4.20 -11.93 -13.96
CA PHE A 52 2.90 -11.75 -13.31
C PHE A 52 3.00 -11.82 -11.78
N ASP A 53 3.93 -12.61 -11.24
CA ASP A 53 4.17 -12.70 -9.81
C ASP A 53 4.69 -11.38 -9.22
N HIS A 54 5.60 -10.70 -9.94
CA HIS A 54 6.09 -9.37 -9.55
C HIS A 54 4.97 -8.33 -9.58
N PHE A 55 4.09 -8.39 -10.58
CA PHE A 55 2.93 -7.50 -10.65
C PHE A 55 1.98 -7.71 -9.46
N ASN A 56 1.65 -8.96 -9.11
CA ASN A 56 0.80 -9.25 -7.95
C ASN A 56 1.41 -8.79 -6.62
N PHE A 57 2.73 -8.94 -6.47
CA PHE A 57 3.44 -8.42 -5.31
C PHE A 57 3.30 -6.89 -5.22
N ALA A 58 3.49 -6.18 -6.34
CA ALA A 58 3.34 -4.73 -6.38
C ALA A 58 1.92 -4.27 -6.03
N VAL A 59 0.89 -4.94 -6.55
CA VAL A 59 -0.51 -4.67 -6.23
C VAL A 59 -0.80 -4.89 -4.74
N THR A 60 -0.25 -5.95 -4.16
CA THR A 60 -0.43 -6.25 -2.73
C THR A 60 0.21 -5.18 -1.85
N ALA A 61 1.46 -4.81 -2.11
CA ALA A 61 2.15 -3.76 -1.38
C ALA A 61 1.44 -2.39 -1.52
N ALA A 62 0.96 -2.07 -2.74
CA ALA A 62 0.16 -0.89 -2.96
C ALA A 62 -1.13 -0.90 -2.11
N GLY A 63 -1.80 -2.05 -2.02
CA GLY A 63 -2.99 -2.25 -1.20
C GLY A 63 -2.79 -1.98 0.30
N GLU A 64 -1.57 -2.14 0.82
CA GLU A 64 -1.23 -1.80 2.20
C GLU A 64 -0.83 -0.32 2.37
N ILE A 65 -0.15 0.25 1.39
CA ILE A 65 0.42 1.60 1.47
C ILE A 65 -0.63 2.69 1.21
N PHE A 66 -1.45 2.54 0.17
CA PHE A 66 -2.43 3.57 -0.22
C PHE A 66 -3.42 3.92 0.90
N PRO A 67 -3.98 2.95 1.67
CA PRO A 67 -4.84 3.28 2.81
C PRO A 67 -4.15 4.12 3.89
N ILE A 68 -2.82 4.02 4.04
CA ILE A 68 -2.05 4.83 5.00
C ILE A 68 -1.90 6.25 4.48
N ILE A 69 -1.61 6.42 3.18
CA ILE A 69 -1.45 7.72 2.52
C ILE A 69 -2.78 8.49 2.52
N ASP A 70 -3.87 7.80 2.17
CA ASP A 70 -5.19 8.41 2.02
C ASP A 70 -5.93 8.59 3.36
N ARG A 71 -5.34 8.13 4.47
CA ARG A 71 -5.92 8.28 5.80
C ARG A 71 -5.92 9.74 6.24
N ILE A 72 -7.12 10.29 6.44
CA ILE A 72 -7.31 11.60 7.08
C ILE A 72 -7.25 11.43 8.61
N PRO A 73 -6.26 11.98 9.32
CA PRO A 73 -6.18 11.89 10.77
C PRO A 73 -7.22 12.81 11.44
N PRO A 74 -7.78 12.44 12.61
CA PRO A 74 -8.71 13.30 13.35
C PRO A 74 -8.06 14.58 13.86
N ILE A 75 -6.73 14.57 14.05
CA ILE A 75 -5.93 15.74 14.40
C ILE A 75 -5.01 16.03 13.23
N ASP A 76 -5.35 17.05 12.45
CA ASP A 76 -4.54 17.49 11.32
C ASP A 76 -3.41 18.42 11.80
N LYS A 77 -2.16 18.04 11.49
CA LYS A 77 -0.96 18.82 11.83
C LYS A 77 -0.67 19.91 10.80
N MET A 78 -1.18 19.77 9.58
CA MET A 78 -0.96 20.71 8.48
C MET A 78 -2.30 21.08 7.84
N PRO A 79 -3.22 21.69 8.63
CA PRO A 79 -4.47 22.16 8.06
C PRO A 79 -4.17 23.15 6.93
N ASN A 80 -4.83 22.94 5.79
CA ASN A 80 -4.85 23.88 4.67
C ASN A 80 -5.50 25.22 5.07
N ASP A 81 -6.25 25.23 6.18
CA ASP A 81 -6.86 26.41 6.75
C ASP A 81 -5.90 27.25 7.61
N LYS A 82 -6.31 28.50 7.80
CA LYS A 82 -5.59 29.59 8.48
C LYS A 82 -5.07 29.16 9.85
N LYS A 83 -3.80 28.75 9.91
CA LYS A 83 -3.05 28.69 11.16
C LYS A 83 -3.17 30.04 11.86
N ILE A 84 -3.73 30.06 13.06
CA ILE A 84 -3.74 31.26 13.90
C ILE A 84 -2.30 31.53 14.32
N ARG A 85 -1.65 32.46 13.62
CA ARG A 85 -0.34 32.96 14.03
C ARG A 85 -0.57 34.05 15.07
N LEU A 86 -0.28 33.71 16.32
CA LEU A 86 -0.26 34.67 17.41
C LEU A 86 0.95 35.61 17.18
N SER A 87 0.70 36.92 17.07
CA SER A 87 1.76 37.93 16.97
C SER A 87 2.56 38.06 18.27
N PHE A 88 1.92 37.73 19.39
CA PHE A 88 2.52 37.72 20.72
C PHE A 88 1.84 36.62 21.57
N LEU A 89 2.65 35.74 22.16
CA LEU A 89 2.17 34.67 23.05
C LEU A 89 2.32 35.14 24.50
N ARG A 90 1.20 35.36 25.20
CA ARG A 90 1.21 35.77 26.62
C ARG A 90 1.56 34.64 27.60
N CYS A 91 1.65 33.38 27.14
CA CYS A 91 1.94 32.20 27.96
C CYS A 91 1.04 32.08 29.20
N ASP A 92 -0.26 32.27 29.01
CA ASP A 92 -1.30 32.02 30.02
C ASP A 92 -1.97 30.68 29.68
N ILE A 93 -1.63 29.61 30.42
CA ILE A 93 -2.02 28.22 30.07
C ILE A 93 -2.98 27.71 31.13
N VAL A 94 -4.17 27.27 30.71
CA VAL A 94 -5.20 26.75 31.61
C VAL A 94 -5.56 25.32 31.19
N PHE A 95 -5.54 24.41 32.15
CA PHE A 95 -6.17 23.09 32.08
C PHE A 95 -7.46 23.17 32.89
N GLU A 96 -8.60 22.85 32.28
CA GLU A 96 -9.92 22.88 32.91
C GLU A 96 -10.56 21.51 32.78
N ASP A 97 -10.75 20.83 33.92
CA ASP A 97 -11.44 19.54 34.03
C ASP A 97 -10.98 18.49 33.01
N VAL A 98 -9.65 18.34 32.85
CA VAL A 98 -9.07 17.49 31.82
C VAL A 98 -8.98 16.05 32.31
N SER A 99 -9.72 15.16 31.63
CA SER A 99 -9.62 13.72 31.78
C SER A 99 -9.02 13.08 30.53
N PHE A 100 -8.03 12.20 30.69
CA PHE A 100 -7.31 11.62 29.56
C PHE A 100 -6.86 10.18 29.82
N SER A 101 -7.07 9.34 28.81
CA SER A 101 -6.54 7.99 28.71
C SER A 101 -5.81 7.83 27.37
N TYR A 102 -4.66 7.16 27.37
CA TYR A 102 -3.99 6.85 26.11
C TYR A 102 -4.83 5.87 25.27
N PRO A 103 -4.94 6.05 23.94
CA PRO A 103 -5.72 5.15 23.08
C PRO A 103 -5.25 3.68 23.12
N THR A 104 -3.97 3.45 23.42
CA THR A 104 -3.40 2.10 23.59
C THR A 104 -3.81 1.41 24.89
N ARG A 105 -4.31 2.17 25.88
CA ARG A 105 -4.78 1.68 27.19
C ARG A 105 -6.02 2.46 27.64
N PRO A 106 -7.17 2.32 26.94
CA PRO A 106 -8.34 3.17 27.15
C PRO A 106 -8.95 3.02 28.56
N ASN A 107 -8.80 1.84 29.17
CA ASN A 107 -9.35 1.53 30.50
C ASN A 107 -8.52 2.11 31.67
N VAL A 108 -7.37 2.73 31.39
CA VAL A 108 -6.51 3.32 32.42
C VAL A 108 -6.57 4.83 32.29
N LEU A 109 -7.29 5.44 33.23
CA LEU A 109 -7.37 6.90 33.35
C LEU A 109 -6.04 7.44 33.87
N VAL A 110 -5.38 8.29 33.09
CA VAL A 110 -4.06 8.86 33.42
C VAL A 110 -4.18 10.25 34.02
N LEU A 111 -5.08 11.08 33.48
CA LEU A 111 -5.50 12.34 34.07
C LEU A 111 -6.98 12.17 34.43
N ASP A 112 -7.33 12.52 35.67
CA ASP A 112 -8.67 12.41 36.22
C ASP A 112 -9.09 13.78 36.74
N HIS A 113 -10.01 14.45 36.04
CA HIS A 113 -10.52 15.78 36.40
C HIS A 113 -9.42 16.82 36.70
N PHE A 114 -8.31 16.79 35.95
CA PHE A 114 -7.15 17.63 36.20
C PHE A 114 -7.42 19.10 35.82
N SER A 115 -7.32 20.00 36.80
CA SER A 115 -7.50 21.44 36.60
C SER A 115 -6.33 22.23 37.17
N TRP A 116 -5.74 23.12 36.37
CA TRP A 116 -4.61 23.95 36.81
C TRP A 116 -4.39 25.17 35.90
N HIS A 117 -3.72 26.21 36.41
CA HIS A 117 -3.48 27.47 35.71
C HIS A 117 -2.02 27.94 35.85
N LEU A 118 -1.29 28.04 34.72
CA LEU A 118 0.02 28.71 34.63
C LEU A 118 -0.18 30.17 34.26
N ARG A 119 0.22 31.08 35.15
CA ARG A 119 0.23 32.51 34.82
C ARG A 119 1.54 32.91 34.12
N PRO A 120 1.51 33.99 33.32
CA PRO A 120 2.71 34.50 32.65
C PRO A 120 3.85 34.78 33.64
N GLY A 121 5.06 34.31 33.31
CA GLY A 121 6.26 34.54 34.13
C GLY A 121 6.42 33.60 35.34
N GLN A 122 5.50 32.66 35.56
CA GLN A 122 5.66 31.62 36.58
C GLN A 122 6.46 30.42 36.05
N ASN A 123 7.17 29.76 36.96
CA ASN A 123 7.80 28.47 36.69
C ASN A 123 6.95 27.35 37.32
N LEU A 124 6.65 26.32 36.53
CA LEU A 124 5.98 25.12 37.00
C LEU A 124 7.00 23.98 37.13
N ALA A 125 6.97 23.29 38.27
CA ALA A 125 7.64 21.99 38.44
C ALA A 125 6.59 20.91 38.66
N ILE A 126 6.61 19.86 37.83
CA ILE A 126 5.72 18.70 37.93
C ILE A 126 6.50 17.54 38.56
N VAL A 127 6.11 17.11 39.75
CA VAL A 127 6.74 16.02 40.51
C VAL A 127 5.74 14.93 40.85
N GLY A 128 6.20 13.69 41.04
CA GLY A 128 5.33 12.56 41.34
C GLY A 128 5.94 11.20 40.96
N ALA A 129 5.36 10.13 41.50
CA ALA A 129 5.81 8.75 41.28
C ALA A 129 5.78 8.32 39.80
N SER A 130 6.53 7.29 39.43
CA SER A 130 6.47 6.75 38.06
C SER A 130 5.03 6.37 37.68
N GLY A 131 4.60 6.72 36.47
CA GLY A 131 3.24 6.47 35.99
C GLY A 131 2.17 7.48 36.41
N SER A 132 2.49 8.50 37.21
CA SER A 132 1.51 9.50 37.70
C SER A 132 1.04 10.54 36.65
N GLY A 133 1.21 10.29 35.35
CA GLY A 133 0.75 11.19 34.28
C GLY A 133 1.58 12.46 34.01
N LYS A 134 2.75 12.64 34.63
CA LYS A 134 3.59 13.85 34.46
C LYS A 134 3.97 14.12 33.01
N SER A 135 4.43 13.09 32.29
CA SER A 135 4.82 13.21 30.88
C SER A 135 3.63 13.40 29.96
N THR A 136 2.41 13.07 30.41
CA THR A 136 1.18 13.23 29.64
C THR A 136 0.73 14.69 29.56
N LEU A 137 1.14 15.53 30.53
CA LEU A 137 0.84 16.96 30.56
C LEU A 137 1.72 17.79 29.60
N ILE A 138 2.80 17.21 29.08
CA ILE A 138 3.80 17.85 28.20
C ILE A 138 3.51 17.47 26.75
#